data_AF-A0A2W4W6M3-F1
#
_entry.id   AF-A0A2W4W6M3-F1
#
_cell.length_a   1.000
_cell.length_b   1.000
_cell.length_c   1.000
_cell.angle_alpha   90.00
_cell.angle_beta   90.00
_cell.angle_gamma   90.00
#
_symmetry.space_group_name_H-M   'P 1'
#
loop_
_entity.id
_entity.type
_entity.pdbx_description
1 polymer ?
#
loop_
_entity_poly.entity_id
_entity_poly.type
_entity_poly.pdbx_seq_one_letter_code
_entity_poly.pdbx_strand_id
1 'polypeptide(L)'
;MLSPAQIDLQPIAKTSTPTWKIKLLYDGACPLCIREVNFLKRKDSDRGLIAFVDIAADDYDPKDNAGIDFETAMGRIHAVLPDGAIVQNVEVFRQTYDILGIGWIYAITKIPLVGSIADALYGVWADYRLLLTGRGNLKTIVAKRQQYQKESENNQNNNQGRCADGCTIEDRR
;
A
#
# COMPACT_ATOMS: atom_id res chain seq x y z
N MET A 1 -16.48 52.75 -19.56
CA MET A 1 -16.74 52.18 -18.22
C MET A 1 -16.61 50.67 -18.37
N LEU A 2 -15.42 50.10 -18.11
CA LEU A 2 -15.20 48.65 -18.16
C LEU A 2 -15.68 48.03 -16.84
N SER A 3 -16.53 47.02 -16.94
CA SER A 3 -16.98 46.19 -15.81
C SER A 3 -15.83 45.31 -15.32
N PRO A 4 -15.58 45.16 -14.01
CA PRO A 4 -14.57 44.23 -13.52
C PRO A 4 -15.04 42.78 -13.68
N ALA A 5 -14.13 41.93 -14.14
CA ALA A 5 -14.34 40.49 -14.27
C ALA A 5 -14.51 39.84 -12.89
N GLN A 6 -15.58 39.06 -12.72
CA GLN A 6 -15.77 38.17 -11.58
C GLN A 6 -14.77 37.01 -11.66
N ILE A 7 -13.94 36.89 -10.62
CA ILE A 7 -13.05 35.76 -10.42
C ILE A 7 -13.87 34.67 -9.72
N ASP A 8 -14.25 33.64 -10.47
CA ASP A 8 -14.85 32.42 -9.91
C ASP A 8 -13.79 31.67 -9.11
N LEU A 9 -13.78 31.87 -7.79
CA LEU A 9 -13.10 31.00 -6.84
C LEU A 9 -13.84 29.66 -6.79
N GLN A 10 -13.39 28.70 -7.60
CA GLN A 10 -13.82 27.30 -7.47
C GLN A 10 -13.42 26.77 -6.08
N PRO A 11 -14.26 25.95 -5.44
CA PRO A 11 -13.99 25.47 -4.09
C PRO A 11 -12.83 24.47 -4.13
N ILE A 12 -11.72 24.84 -3.51
CA ILE A 12 -10.60 23.92 -3.25
C ILE A 12 -11.18 22.76 -2.45
N ALA A 13 -11.23 21.57 -3.04
CA ALA A 13 -11.72 20.36 -2.40
C ALA A 13 -11.04 20.24 -1.03
N LYS A 14 -11.83 20.31 0.05
CA LYS A 14 -11.35 20.09 1.41
C LYS A 14 -10.98 18.62 1.54
N THR A 15 -9.75 18.24 1.19
CA THR A 15 -9.17 16.98 1.63
C THR A 15 -9.02 17.07 3.15
N SER A 16 -9.91 16.41 3.88
CA SER A 16 -9.79 16.26 5.33
C SER A 16 -8.44 15.63 5.63
N THR A 17 -7.60 16.32 6.41
CA THR A 17 -6.30 15.77 6.81
C THR A 17 -6.52 14.43 7.49
N PRO A 18 -5.83 13.37 7.06
CA PRO A 18 -5.98 12.07 7.67
C PRO A 18 -5.55 12.09 9.15
N THR A 19 -6.18 11.26 9.96
CA THR A 19 -5.85 11.12 11.39
C THR A 19 -4.53 10.38 11.61
N TRP A 20 -4.14 9.51 10.67
CA TRP A 20 -2.86 8.81 10.67
C TRP A 20 -1.70 9.75 10.29
N LYS A 21 -0.49 9.38 10.71
CA LYS A 21 0.76 10.11 10.46
C LYS A 21 1.60 9.50 9.34
N ILE A 22 1.42 8.21 9.08
CA ILE A 22 2.06 7.50 7.97
C ILE A 22 1.16 6.35 7.51
N LYS A 23 1.05 6.16 6.19
CA LYS A 23 0.38 4.99 5.60
C LYS A 23 1.44 4.00 5.13
N LEU A 24 1.56 2.86 5.81
CA LEU A 24 2.57 1.84 5.56
C LEU A 24 2.04 0.77 4.59
N LEU A 25 2.66 0.65 3.42
CA LEU A 25 2.35 -0.39 2.43
C LEU A 25 3.22 -1.62 2.71
N TYR A 26 2.58 -2.75 3.02
CA TYR A 26 3.28 -3.98 3.38
C TYR A 26 2.76 -5.18 2.58
N ASP A 27 3.61 -6.21 2.46
CA ASP A 27 3.26 -7.47 1.78
C ASP A 27 2.70 -8.48 2.79
N GLY A 28 1.37 -8.63 2.83
CA GLY A 28 0.69 -9.57 3.70
C GLY A 28 0.83 -11.04 3.28
N ALA A 29 1.45 -11.33 2.14
CA ALA A 29 1.85 -12.69 1.77
C ALA A 29 3.29 -13.02 2.20
N CYS A 30 4.01 -12.09 2.84
CA CYS A 30 5.36 -12.30 3.36
C CYS A 30 5.34 -12.50 4.88
N PRO A 31 5.65 -13.72 5.40
CA PRO A 31 5.60 -14.01 6.84
C PRO A 31 6.48 -13.09 7.69
N LEU A 32 7.62 -12.63 7.16
CA LEU A 32 8.49 -11.67 7.86
C LEU A 32 7.86 -10.28 7.95
N CYS A 33 7.23 -9.82 6.86
CA CYS A 33 6.52 -8.53 6.85
C CYS A 33 5.33 -8.55 7.82
N ILE A 34 4.57 -9.65 7.88
CA ILE A 34 3.45 -9.79 8.82
C ILE A 34 3.91 -9.75 10.28
N ARG A 35 5.02 -10.43 10.61
CA ARG A 35 5.59 -10.41 11.97
C ARG A 35 5.93 -8.99 12.39
N GLU A 36 6.57 -8.24 11.51
CA GLU A 36 6.91 -6.84 11.72
C GLU A 36 5.65 -5.97 11.88
N VAL A 37 4.69 -6.06 10.96
CA VAL A 37 3.44 -5.30 11.02
C VAL A 37 2.64 -5.61 12.29
N ASN A 38 2.60 -6.86 12.74
CA ASN A 38 1.94 -7.22 14.00
C ASN A 38 2.65 -6.60 15.21
N PHE A 39 3.97 -6.51 15.19
CA PHE A 39 4.73 -5.77 16.22
C PHE A 39 4.38 -4.28 16.19
N LEU A 40 4.36 -3.66 15.02
CA LEU A 40 4.02 -2.24 14.85
C LEU A 40 2.59 -1.94 15.29
N LYS A 41 1.61 -2.78 14.94
CA LYS A 41 0.22 -2.66 15.41
C LYS A 41 0.13 -2.69 16.94
N ARG A 42 0.83 -3.63 17.59
CA ARG A 42 0.90 -3.69 19.06
C ARG A 42 1.57 -2.46 19.69
N LYS A 43 2.50 -1.81 18.99
CA LYS A 43 3.16 -0.58 19.44
C LYS A 43 2.33 0.68 19.18
N ASP A 44 1.52 0.67 18.13
CA ASP A 44 0.57 1.75 17.88
C ASP A 44 -0.50 1.81 18.97
N SER A 45 -0.85 0.68 19.59
CA SER A 45 -1.76 0.61 20.74
C SER A 45 -3.08 1.32 20.48
N ASP A 46 -3.68 1.05 19.32
CA ASP A 46 -4.96 1.60 18.84
C ASP A 46 -4.99 3.14 18.71
N ARG A 47 -3.84 3.83 18.76
CA ARG A 47 -3.75 5.28 18.51
C ARG A 47 -4.07 5.65 17.07
N GLY A 48 -3.93 4.71 16.13
CA GLY A 48 -4.19 4.93 14.71
C GLY A 48 -3.16 5.85 14.06
N LEU A 49 -1.92 5.88 14.56
CA LEU A 49 -0.86 6.73 13.97
C LEU A 49 -0.37 6.16 12.64
N ILE A 50 -0.53 4.86 12.43
CA ILE A 50 -0.14 4.18 11.19
C ILE A 50 -1.37 3.61 10.50
N ALA A 51 -1.61 3.99 9.25
CA ALA A 51 -2.54 3.30 8.38
C ALA A 51 -1.83 2.13 7.69
N PHE A 52 -2.20 0.89 8.00
CA PHE A 52 -1.58 -0.29 7.42
C PHE A 52 -2.35 -0.73 6.17
N VAL A 53 -1.65 -0.84 5.03
CA VAL A 53 -2.23 -1.28 3.76
C VAL A 53 -1.51 -2.54 3.27
N ASP A 54 -2.28 -3.62 3.11
CA ASP A 54 -1.78 -4.88 2.56
C ASP A 54 -1.80 -4.83 1.03
N ILE A 55 -0.63 -4.84 0.41
CA ILE A 55 -0.52 -4.82 -1.05
C ILE A 55 -0.89 -6.17 -1.68
N ALA A 56 -0.89 -7.25 -0.88
CA ALA A 56 -1.28 -8.57 -1.35
C ALA A 56 -2.81 -8.75 -1.38
N ALA A 57 -3.58 -7.85 -0.77
CA ALA A 57 -5.04 -7.91 -0.78
C ALA A 57 -5.60 -7.75 -2.21
N ASP A 58 -6.74 -8.40 -2.48
CA ASP A 58 -7.37 -8.40 -3.81
C ASP A 58 -7.94 -7.02 -4.19
N ASP A 59 -8.33 -6.24 -3.19
CA ASP A 59 -8.89 -4.89 -3.29
C ASP A 59 -7.84 -3.77 -3.22
N TYR A 60 -6.54 -4.10 -3.28
CA TYR A 60 -5.48 -3.09 -3.36
C TYR A 60 -5.61 -2.25 -4.65
N ASP A 61 -5.91 -0.96 -4.49
CA ASP A 61 -5.97 0.03 -5.56
C ASP A 61 -4.80 1.04 -5.47
N PRO A 62 -3.94 1.15 -6.51
CA PRO A 62 -2.89 2.16 -6.58
C PRO A 62 -3.41 3.60 -6.43
N LYS A 63 -4.64 3.91 -6.86
CA LYS A 63 -5.22 5.27 -6.80
C LYS A 63 -5.35 5.77 -5.36
N ASP A 64 -5.66 4.87 -4.43
CA ASP A 64 -5.77 5.19 -3.00
C ASP A 64 -4.41 5.26 -2.29
N ASN A 65 -3.35 4.86 -3.00
CA ASN A 65 -2.02 4.60 -2.46
C ASN A 65 -0.93 5.36 -3.24
N ALA A 66 -1.20 6.64 -3.54
CA ALA A 66 -0.28 7.57 -4.21
C ALA A 66 0.20 7.10 -5.60
N GLY A 67 -0.61 6.31 -6.30
CA GLY A 67 -0.28 5.77 -7.62
C GLY A 67 0.74 4.62 -7.60
N ILE A 68 1.07 4.08 -6.43
CA ILE A 68 2.04 2.99 -6.31
C ILE A 68 1.38 1.69 -6.75
N ASP A 69 1.75 1.17 -7.91
CA ASP A 69 1.24 -0.10 -8.41
C ASP A 69 1.76 -1.31 -7.61
N PHE A 70 1.11 -2.46 -7.78
CA PHE A 70 1.46 -3.69 -7.07
C PHE A 70 2.89 -4.15 -7.32
N GLU A 71 3.39 -4.06 -8.56
CA GLU A 71 4.75 -4.48 -8.90
C GLU A 71 5.78 -3.57 -8.25
N THR A 72 5.54 -2.25 -8.30
CA THR A 72 6.38 -1.25 -7.62
C THR A 72 6.40 -1.48 -6.11
N ALA A 73 5.24 -1.67 -5.47
CA ALA A 73 5.14 -1.94 -4.03
C ALA A 73 5.75 -3.30 -3.63
N MET A 74 5.74 -4.28 -4.54
CA MET A 74 6.40 -5.57 -4.34
C MET A 74 7.91 -5.49 -4.52
N GLY A 75 8.45 -4.50 -5.23
CA GLY A 75 9.90 -4.32 -5.40
C GLY A 75 10.58 -3.83 -4.12
N ARG A 76 10.00 -2.84 -3.43
CA ARG A 76 10.58 -2.19 -2.24
C ARG A 76 9.49 -1.79 -1.26
N ILE A 77 9.82 -1.61 0.02
CA ILE A 77 8.87 -1.07 0.99
C ILE A 77 8.56 0.40 0.70
N HIS A 78 7.30 0.78 0.88
CA HIS A 78 6.79 2.12 0.66
C HIS A 78 5.95 2.59 1.85
N ALA A 79 5.94 3.90 2.06
CA ALA A 79 4.96 4.57 2.89
C ALA A 79 4.49 5.86 2.22
N VAL A 80 3.29 6.32 2.58
CA VAL A 80 2.71 7.59 2.11
C VAL A 80 2.45 8.49 3.31
N LEU A 81 2.89 9.74 3.23
CA LEU A 81 2.67 10.76 4.25
C LEU A 81 1.33 11.49 4.03
N PRO A 82 0.81 12.22 5.05
CA PRO A 82 -0.48 12.91 4.96
C PRO A 82 -0.58 13.94 3.84
N ASP A 83 0.55 14.49 3.39
CA ASP A 83 0.68 15.44 2.28
C ASP A 83 0.81 14.74 0.91
N GLY A 84 0.83 13.40 0.88
CA GLY A 84 1.00 12.58 -0.32
C GLY A 84 2.46 12.26 -0.65
N ALA A 85 3.44 12.72 0.12
CA ALA A 85 4.84 12.39 -0.13
C ALA A 85 5.10 10.88 0.06
N ILE A 86 5.91 10.31 -0.83
CA ILE A 86 6.26 8.89 -0.83
C ILE A 86 7.61 8.71 -0.13
N VAL A 87 7.66 7.75 0.78
CA VAL A 87 8.85 7.32 1.53
C VAL A 87 9.18 5.88 1.14
N GLN A 88 10.46 5.54 0.99
CA GLN A 88 10.91 4.24 0.51
C GLN A 88 12.10 3.69 1.31
N ASN A 89 12.37 2.39 1.18
CA ASN A 89 13.54 1.71 1.77
C ASN A 89 13.62 1.86 3.29
N VAL A 90 14.85 2.00 3.84
CA VAL A 90 15.07 2.06 5.29
C VAL A 90 14.37 3.27 5.92
N GLU A 91 14.19 4.36 5.17
CA GLU A 91 13.48 5.56 5.65
C GLU A 91 12.03 5.28 6.07
N VAL A 92 11.36 4.31 5.44
CA VAL A 92 10.02 3.87 5.87
C VAL A 92 10.05 3.38 7.32
N PHE A 93 11.01 2.53 7.66
CA PHE A 93 11.15 2.01 9.02
C PHE A 93 11.54 3.11 10.00
N ARG A 94 12.44 4.01 9.61
CA ARG A 94 12.89 5.12 10.47
C ARG A 94 11.73 6.01 10.88
N GLN A 95 10.93 6.46 9.91
CA GLN A 95 9.78 7.32 10.19
C GLN A 95 8.70 6.56 10.97
N THR A 96 8.40 5.32 10.60
CA THR A 96 7.42 4.49 11.30
C THR A 96 7.80 4.30 12.77
N TYR A 97 9.07 3.98 13.06
CA TYR A 97 9.58 3.80 14.42
C TYR A 97 9.67 5.11 15.20
N ASP A 98 10.08 6.21 14.54
CA ASP A 98 10.11 7.55 15.13
C ASP A 98 8.68 7.97 15.56
N ILE A 99 7.67 7.78 14.69
CA ILE A 99 6.25 8.05 15.00
C ILE A 99 5.73 7.23 16.18
N LEU A 100 6.15 5.96 16.28
CA LEU A 100 5.76 5.08 17.39
C LEU A 100 6.53 5.34 18.70
N GLY A 101 7.51 6.25 18.70
CA GLY A 101 8.33 6.57 19.88
C GLY A 101 9.44 5.57 20.18
N ILE A 102 9.78 4.69 19.23
CA ILE A 102 10.84 3.67 19.33
C ILE A 102 11.98 3.91 18.33
N GLY A 103 12.07 5.14 17.82
CA GLY A 103 13.05 5.61 16.85
C GLY A 103 14.52 5.46 17.25
N TRP A 104 14.81 5.35 18.55
CA TRP A 104 16.17 5.19 19.06
C TRP A 104 16.88 3.95 18.50
N ILE A 105 16.13 2.90 18.15
CA ILE A 105 16.66 1.69 17.49
C ILE A 105 17.32 2.03 16.15
N TYR A 106 16.78 3.01 15.44
CA TYR A 106 17.28 3.44 14.14
C TYR A 106 18.20 4.66 14.21
N ALA A 107 18.49 5.22 15.39
CA ALA A 107 19.32 6.42 15.51
C ALA A 107 20.71 6.24 14.88
N ILE A 108 21.32 5.05 15.03
CA ILE A 108 22.65 4.72 14.48
C ILE A 108 22.66 4.79 12.96
N THR A 109 21.56 4.43 12.30
CA THR A 109 21.45 4.51 10.84
C THR A 109 21.38 5.96 10.33
N LYS A 110 21.18 6.99 11.18
CA LYS A 110 21.14 8.42 10.75
C LYS A 110 22.51 8.92 10.29
N ILE A 111 23.59 8.19 10.63
CA ILE A 111 24.95 8.50 10.21
C ILE A 111 25.08 8.17 8.71
N PRO A 112 25.49 9.10 7.83
CA PRO A 112 25.44 8.92 6.37
C PRO A 112 26.10 7.63 5.86
N LEU A 113 27.27 7.28 6.40
CA LEU A 113 27.99 6.06 6.00
C LEU A 113 27.25 4.78 6.43
N VAL A 114 26.68 4.77 7.63
CA VAL A 114 25.91 3.64 8.15
C VAL A 114 24.57 3.51 7.44
N GLY A 115 23.94 4.64 7.13
CA GLY A 115 22.70 4.71 6.35
C GLY A 115 22.87 4.06 4.98
N SER A 116 23.91 4.43 4.23
CA SER A 116 24.20 3.83 2.92
C SER A 116 24.43 2.31 2.99
N ILE A 117 25.08 1.81 4.05
CA ILE A 117 25.27 0.37 4.26
C ILE A 117 23.93 -0.30 4.58
N ALA A 118 23.11 0.31 5.43
CA ALA A 118 21.79 -0.21 5.77
C ALA A 118 20.87 -0.28 4.54
N ASP A 119 20.89 0.74 3.69
CA ASP A 119 20.13 0.77 2.44
C ASP A 119 20.61 -0.31 1.46
N ALA A 120 21.92 -0.52 1.35
CA ALA A 120 22.48 -1.60 0.53
C ALA A 120 22.06 -2.99 1.04
N LEU A 121 22.19 -3.23 2.35
CA LEU A 121 21.74 -4.48 2.99
C LEU A 121 20.24 -4.70 2.80
N TYR A 122 19.44 -3.63 2.91
CA TYR A 122 18.01 -3.68 2.67
C TYR A 122 17.68 -4.04 1.23
N GLY A 123 18.40 -3.47 0.24
CA GLY A 123 18.23 -3.82 -1.17
C GLY A 123 18.45 -5.31 -1.42
N VAL A 124 19.54 -5.87 -0.88
CA VAL A 124 19.81 -7.32 -0.96
C VAL A 124 18.68 -8.11 -0.31
N TRP A 125 18.22 -7.73 0.88
CA TRP A 125 17.09 -8.41 1.51
C TRP A 125 15.83 -8.35 0.65
N ALA A 126 15.50 -7.19 0.08
CA ALA A 126 14.31 -7.00 -0.76
C ALA A 126 14.33 -7.93 -1.98
N ASP A 127 15.50 -8.11 -2.62
CA ASP A 127 15.65 -9.01 -3.77
C ASP A 127 15.58 -10.49 -3.37
N TYR A 128 16.14 -10.85 -2.22
CA TYR A 128 16.17 -12.24 -1.74
C TYR A 128 14.93 -12.66 -0.97
N ARG A 129 14.07 -11.74 -0.49
CA ARG A 129 12.94 -12.08 0.39
C ARG A 129 11.98 -13.08 -0.23
N LEU A 130 11.75 -13.00 -1.54
CA LEU A 130 10.86 -13.92 -2.24
C LEU A 130 11.43 -15.35 -2.21
N LEU A 131 12.71 -15.51 -2.50
CA LEU A 131 13.39 -16.81 -2.43
C LEU A 131 13.45 -17.35 -1.00
N LEU A 132 13.81 -16.51 -0.03
CA LEU A 132 13.93 -16.89 1.38
C LEU A 132 12.58 -17.28 2.01
N THR A 133 11.47 -16.78 1.49
CA THR A 133 10.12 -17.13 1.94
C THR A 133 9.46 -18.22 1.10
N GLY A 134 10.20 -18.86 0.18
CA GLY A 134 9.71 -19.96 -0.66
C GLY A 134 8.71 -19.52 -1.74
N ARG A 135 8.73 -18.23 -2.11
CA ARG A 135 7.82 -17.64 -3.11
C ARG A 135 8.45 -17.64 -4.50
N GLY A 136 7.59 -17.65 -5.52
CA GLY A 136 8.02 -17.46 -6.90
C GLY A 136 8.66 -16.09 -7.13
N ASN A 137 9.37 -15.93 -8.25
CA ASN A 137 9.93 -14.63 -8.62
C ASN A 137 8.83 -13.58 -8.84
N LEU A 138 9.21 -12.30 -8.81
CA LEU A 138 8.28 -11.18 -8.95
C LEU A 138 7.40 -11.31 -10.19
N LYS A 139 7.99 -11.67 -11.35
CA LYS A 139 7.25 -11.87 -12.61
C LYS A 139 6.13 -12.91 -12.49
N THR A 140 6.40 -14.01 -11.80
CA THR A 140 5.42 -15.09 -11.60
C THR A 140 4.29 -14.61 -10.68
N ILE A 141 4.62 -13.87 -9.62
CA ILE A 141 3.61 -13.32 -8.69
C ILE A 141 2.70 -12.31 -9.41
N VAL A 142 3.30 -11.39 -10.18
CA VAL A 142 2.56 -10.39 -10.96
C VAL A 142 1.67 -11.07 -12.00
N ALA A 143 2.20 -12.03 -12.76
CA ALA A 143 1.42 -12.77 -13.76
C ALA A 143 0.24 -13.53 -13.13
N LYS A 144 0.47 -14.17 -11.98
CA LYS A 144 -0.57 -14.89 -11.25
C LYS A 144 -1.68 -13.95 -10.76
N ARG A 145 -1.32 -12.77 -10.24
CA ARG A 145 -2.28 -11.74 -9.82
C ARG A 145 -3.13 -11.25 -10.99
N GLN A 146 -2.50 -10.95 -12.13
CA GLN A 146 -3.22 -10.51 -13.34
C GLN A 146 -4.18 -11.57 -13.87
N GLN A 147 -3.83 -12.86 -13.78
CA GLN A 147 -4.71 -13.96 -14.15
C GLN A 147 -5.95 -14.03 -13.26
N TYR A 148 -5.77 -13.96 -11.94
CA TYR A 148 -6.90 -13.97 -10.99
C TYR A 148 -7.84 -12.77 -11.18
N GLN A 149 -7.29 -11.58 -11.47
CA GLN A 149 -8.09 -10.40 -11.74
C GLN A 149 -8.93 -10.57 -13.01
N LYS A 150 -8.32 -11.04 -14.11
CA LYS A 150 -9.05 -11.33 -15.36
C LYS A 150 -10.12 -12.41 -15.19
N GLU A 151 -9.83 -13.45 -14.43
CA GLU A 151 -10.80 -14.52 -14.14
C GLU A 151 -11.98 -13.98 -13.33
N SER A 152 -11.72 -13.12 -12.33
CA SER A 152 -12.75 -12.48 -11.51
C SER A 152 -13.63 -11.54 -12.32
N GLU A 153 -13.04 -10.72 -13.19
CA GLU A 153 -13.76 -9.85 -14.12
C GLU A 153 -14.62 -10.65 -15.10
N ASN A 154 -14.07 -11.72 -15.69
CA ASN A 154 -14.81 -12.59 -16.60
C ASN A 154 -15.98 -13.28 -15.90
N ASN A 155 -15.79 -13.77 -14.67
CA ASN A 155 -16.85 -14.39 -13.89
C ASN A 155 -17.97 -13.41 -13.54
N GLN A 156 -17.63 -12.16 -13.20
CA GLN A 156 -18.61 -11.09 -12.98
C GLN A 156 -19.38 -10.78 -14.25
N ASN A 157 -18.71 -10.60 -15.39
CA ASN A 157 -19.34 -10.32 -16.67
C ASN A 157 -20.25 -11.48 -17.12
N ASN A 158 -19.82 -12.73 -16.94
CA ASN A 158 -20.61 -13.91 -17.28
C ASN A 158 -21.86 -14.05 -16.39
N ASN A 159 -21.77 -13.72 -15.11
CA ASN A 159 -22.92 -13.69 -14.21
C ASN A 159 -23.88 -12.53 -14.50
N GLN A 160 -23.35 -11.37 -14.92
CA GLN A 160 -24.15 -10.23 -15.38
C GLN A 160 -24.91 -10.59 -16.68
N GLY A 161 -24.27 -11.33 -17.59
CA GLY A 161 -24.88 -11.85 -18.82
C GLY A 161 -25.95 -12.93 -18.57
N ARG A 162 -25.78 -13.79 -17.56
CA ARG A 162 -26.78 -14.80 -17.18
C ARG A 162 -28.09 -14.23 -16.63
N CYS A 163 -28.08 -13.00 -16.12
CA CYS A 163 -29.28 -12.34 -15.61
C CYS A 163 -29.92 -11.36 -16.61
N ALA A 164 -29.26 -11.08 -17.73
CA ALA A 164 -29.81 -10.23 -18.80
C ALA A 164 -30.91 -10.95 -19.60
N ASP A 165 -30.89 -12.28 -19.58
CA ASP A 165 -31.82 -13.16 -20.29
C ASP A 165 -32.94 -13.65 -19.34
N GLY A 166 -33.53 -12.73 -18.56
CA GLY A 166 -34.77 -12.97 -17.82
C GLY A 166 -34.72 -14.12 -16.80
N CYS A 167 -34.22 -13.86 -15.59
CA CYS A 167 -34.72 -14.58 -14.42
C CYS A 167 -36.18 -14.19 -14.20
N THR A 168 -37.10 -14.93 -14.82
CA THR A 168 -38.51 -14.96 -14.37
C THR A 168 -38.54 -15.67 -13.03
N ILE A 169 -38.72 -14.90 -11.96
CA ILE A 169 -39.13 -15.44 -10.65
C ILE A 169 -40.62 -15.80 -10.78
N GLU A 170 -40.94 -16.87 -11.49
CA GLU A 170 -42.26 -17.51 -11.48
C GLU A 170 -42.09 -19.01 -11.66
N ASP A 171 -41.59 -19.69 -10.63
CA ASP A 171 -42.01 -21.07 -10.36
C ASP A 171 -41.72 -21.43 -8.90
N ARG A 172 -42.55 -20.88 -8.01
CA ARG A 172 -42.76 -21.46 -6.68
C ARG A 172 -44.27 -21.58 -6.48
N ARG A 173 -44.82 -22.70 -6.94
CA ARG A 173 -46.14 -23.18 -6.56
C ARG A 173 -46.03 -24.59 -6.00
#